data_AF-A0A2R6DQW2-F1
#
_entry.id   AF-A0A2R6DQW2-F1
#
_cell.length_a   1.000
_cell.length_b   1.000
_cell.length_c   1.000
_cell.angle_alpha   90.00
_cell.angle_beta   90.00
_cell.angle_gamma   90.00
#
_symmetry.space_group_name_H-M   'P 1'
#
loop_
_entity.id
_entity.type
_entity.pdbx_description
1 polymer ?
#
loop_
_entity_poly.entity_id
_entity_poly.type
_entity_poly.pdbx_seq_one_letter_code
_entity_poly.pdbx_strand_id
1 'polypeptide(L)'
;LRPYEEELTAAAAADLPNELRPEADVITLAALAAEHGVSEAAVEDATVPEHERVGRTLVRPAVLETLAGEIAAGMSLDEAETVLDEYGIEDASATLSALGYRVEWEGLGGGTIRERE
;
A
#
# COMPACT_ATOMS: atom_id res chain seq x y z
N LEU A 1 -32.27 -10.89 -8.69
CA LEU A 1 -31.77 -10.79 -7.30
C LEU A 1 -30.43 -10.07 -7.33
N ARG A 2 -30.45 -8.73 -7.49
CA ARG A 2 -29.29 -7.82 -7.43
C ARG A 2 -29.72 -6.34 -7.18
N PRO A 3 -30.52 -6.03 -6.14
CA PRO A 3 -30.47 -4.65 -5.61
C PRO A 3 -30.17 -4.56 -4.11
N TYR A 4 -29.98 -5.67 -3.41
CA TYR A 4 -29.85 -5.64 -1.94
C TYR A 4 -28.40 -5.56 -1.41
N GLU A 5 -27.37 -5.67 -2.27
CA GLU A 5 -25.97 -5.59 -1.82
C GLU A 5 -25.39 -4.16 -1.85
N GLU A 6 -25.89 -3.29 -2.74
CA GLU A 6 -25.41 -1.91 -2.86
C GLU A 6 -25.90 -1.02 -1.71
N GLU A 7 -27.14 -1.20 -1.22
CA GLU A 7 -27.69 -0.42 -0.11
C GLU A 7 -26.94 -0.67 1.22
N LEU A 8 -26.46 -1.89 1.47
CA LEU A 8 -25.72 -2.21 2.69
C LEU A 8 -24.33 -1.54 2.72
N THR A 9 -23.69 -1.39 1.55
CA THR A 9 -22.35 -0.82 1.41
C THR A 9 -22.37 0.71 1.59
N ALA A 10 -23.40 1.36 1.08
CA ALA A 10 -23.58 2.82 1.22
C ALA A 10 -23.94 3.25 2.65
N ALA A 11 -24.72 2.43 3.38
CA ALA A 11 -25.06 2.71 4.78
C ALA A 11 -23.85 2.58 5.71
N ALA A 12 -22.98 1.58 5.50
CA ALA A 12 -21.78 1.38 6.31
C ALA A 12 -20.74 2.51 6.15
N ALA A 13 -20.62 3.07 4.94
CA ALA A 13 -19.72 4.20 4.68
C ALA A 13 -20.11 5.48 5.46
N ALA A 14 -21.39 5.67 5.79
CA ALA A 14 -21.87 6.84 6.51
C ALA A 14 -21.42 6.90 7.98
N ASP A 15 -21.05 5.75 8.57
CA ASP A 15 -20.55 5.64 9.93
C ASP A 15 -19.01 5.62 10.01
N LEU A 16 -18.32 5.64 8.87
CA LEU A 16 -16.86 5.71 8.83
C LEU A 16 -16.42 7.11 9.30
N PRO A 17 -15.50 7.22 10.28
CA PRO A 17 -14.95 8.51 10.66
C PRO A 17 -14.18 9.13 9.49
N ASN A 18 -14.22 10.46 9.38
CA ASN A 18 -13.47 11.20 8.35
C ASN A 18 -11.95 11.00 8.46
N GLU A 19 -11.46 10.66 9.66
CA GLU A 19 -10.07 10.31 9.93
C GLU A 19 -9.97 8.87 10.43
N LEU A 20 -9.16 8.05 9.77
CA LEU A 20 -8.80 6.71 10.19
C LEU A 20 -7.37 6.70 10.74
N ARG A 21 -7.16 5.93 11.81
CA ARG A 21 -5.87 5.80 12.50
C ARG A 21 -5.61 4.34 12.82
N PRO A 22 -5.22 3.54 11.81
CA PRO A 22 -4.87 2.14 12.04
C PRO A 22 -3.66 2.05 12.97
N GLU A 23 -3.68 1.10 13.90
CA GLU A 23 -2.57 0.88 14.83
C GLU A 23 -1.35 0.31 14.11
N ALA A 24 -1.57 -0.60 13.16
CA ALA A 24 -0.54 -1.27 12.38
C ALA A 24 0.29 -0.27 11.55
N ASP A 25 1.60 -0.50 11.51
CA ASP A 25 2.52 0.35 10.73
C ASP A 25 2.36 0.16 9.22
N VAL A 26 1.93 -1.03 8.82
CA VAL A 26 1.59 -1.42 7.45
C VAL A 26 0.23 -2.12 7.48
N ILE A 27 -0.71 -1.65 6.67
CA ILE A 27 -2.05 -2.27 6.53
C ILE A 27 -2.58 -2.09 5.12
N THR A 28 -3.19 -3.14 4.55
CA THR A 28 -3.84 -3.04 3.25
C THR A 28 -5.18 -2.33 3.36
N LEU A 29 -5.60 -1.63 2.31
CA LEU A 29 -6.93 -1.02 2.25
C LEU A 29 -8.03 -2.07 2.46
N ALA A 30 -7.84 -3.27 1.91
CA ALA A 30 -8.76 -4.40 2.08
C ALA A 30 -8.88 -4.84 3.55
N ALA A 31 -7.77 -4.94 4.28
CA ALA A 31 -7.79 -5.29 5.69
C ALA A 31 -8.49 -4.21 6.53
N LEU A 32 -8.14 -2.94 6.32
CA LEU A 32 -8.76 -1.82 7.03
C LEU A 32 -10.26 -1.70 6.71
N ALA A 33 -10.64 -1.90 5.46
CA ALA A 33 -12.05 -1.91 5.05
C ALA A 33 -12.83 -3.03 5.73
N ALA A 34 -12.23 -4.23 5.86
CA ALA A 34 -12.83 -5.35 6.57
C ALA A 34 -12.99 -5.07 8.08
N GLU A 35 -12.02 -4.39 8.71
CA GLU A 35 -12.11 -3.98 10.13
C GLU A 35 -13.28 -3.03 10.38
N HIS A 36 -13.55 -2.13 9.44
CA HIS A 36 -14.65 -1.17 9.53
C HIS A 36 -15.96 -1.67 8.89
N GLY A 37 -15.97 -2.84 8.24
CA GLY A 37 -17.14 -3.38 7.54
C GLY A 37 -17.59 -2.52 6.35
N VAL A 38 -16.65 -1.81 5.71
CA VAL A 38 -16.90 -0.91 4.57
C VAL A 38 -16.21 -1.44 3.30
N SER A 39 -16.38 -0.74 2.17
CA SER A 39 -15.62 -1.00 0.94
C SER A 39 -14.23 -0.35 0.99
N GLU A 40 -13.28 -0.88 0.22
CA GLU A 40 -11.95 -0.25 0.05
C GLU A 40 -12.07 1.20 -0.44
N ALA A 41 -13.03 1.47 -1.34
CA ALA A 41 -13.28 2.82 -1.85
C ALA A 41 -13.65 3.83 -0.73
N ALA A 42 -14.42 3.39 0.28
CA ALA A 42 -14.74 4.26 1.42
C ALA A 42 -13.49 4.58 2.27
N VAL A 43 -12.55 3.64 2.38
CA VAL A 43 -11.26 3.87 3.04
C VAL A 43 -10.37 4.79 2.19
N GLU A 44 -10.39 4.66 0.87
CA GLU A 44 -9.63 5.54 -0.03
C GLU A 44 -10.06 7.01 0.05
N ASP A 45 -11.33 7.27 0.32
CA ASP A 45 -11.89 8.62 0.48
C ASP A 45 -11.62 9.21 1.89
N ALA A 46 -11.24 8.38 2.86
CA ALA A 46 -10.96 8.81 4.23
C ALA A 46 -9.54 9.38 4.39
N THR A 47 -9.36 10.27 5.37
CA THR A 47 -8.04 10.80 5.70
C THR A 47 -7.32 9.87 6.67
N VAL A 48 -6.05 9.55 6.40
CA VAL A 48 -5.20 8.71 7.25
C VAL A 48 -3.91 9.47 7.58
N PRO A 49 -3.94 10.40 8.55
CA PRO A 49 -2.86 11.38 8.73
C PRO A 49 -1.51 10.80 9.17
N GLU A 50 -1.51 9.57 9.70
CA GLU A 50 -0.31 8.90 10.20
C GLU A 50 0.35 7.98 9.16
N HIS A 51 -0.27 7.79 8.00
CA HIS A 51 0.16 6.87 6.97
C HIS A 51 0.20 7.54 5.60
N GLU A 52 1.11 7.09 4.77
CA GLU A 52 1.13 7.39 3.34
C GLU A 52 0.53 6.23 2.56
N ARG A 53 -0.27 6.56 1.54
CA ARG A 53 -0.86 5.54 0.67
C ARG A 53 0.12 5.20 -0.46
N VAL A 54 0.47 3.93 -0.53
CA VAL A 54 1.35 3.37 -1.54
C VAL A 54 0.65 2.19 -2.21
N GLY A 55 0.13 2.43 -3.42
CA GLY A 55 -0.73 1.47 -4.11
C GLY A 55 -2.01 1.21 -3.30
N ARG A 56 -2.21 -0.05 -2.89
CA ARG A 56 -3.34 -0.49 -2.04
C ARG A 56 -2.94 -0.72 -0.57
N THR A 57 -1.83 -0.15 -0.15
CA THR A 57 -1.30 -0.30 1.21
C THR A 57 -1.10 1.07 1.85
N LEU A 58 -1.42 1.18 3.13
CA LEU A 58 -1.11 2.31 3.99
C LEU A 58 0.14 1.99 4.79
N VAL A 59 1.14 2.86 4.72
CA VAL A 59 2.46 2.64 5.32
C VAL A 59 2.84 3.86 6.15
N ARG A 60 3.29 3.68 7.40
CA ARG A 60 3.81 4.81 8.19
C ARG A 60 5.08 5.38 7.56
N PRO A 61 5.28 6.71 7.60
CA PRO A 61 6.51 7.33 7.09
C PRO A 61 7.80 6.72 7.63
N ALA A 62 7.85 6.34 8.91
CA ALA A 62 9.02 5.71 9.53
C ALA A 62 9.41 4.36 8.88
N VAL A 63 8.44 3.60 8.37
CA VAL A 63 8.71 2.36 7.63
C VAL A 63 9.29 2.70 6.26
N LEU A 64 8.75 3.70 5.55
CA LEU A 64 9.31 4.16 4.28
C LEU A 64 10.75 4.68 4.44
N GLU A 65 11.05 5.41 5.52
CA GLU A 65 12.41 5.86 5.85
C GLU A 65 13.36 4.68 6.10
N THR A 66 12.89 3.63 6.76
CA THR A 66 13.67 2.40 6.99
C THR A 66 13.95 1.70 5.66
N LEU A 67 12.91 1.50 4.84
CA LEU A 67 13.03 0.90 3.51
C LEU A 67 13.96 1.69 2.58
N ALA A 68 13.97 3.03 2.67
CA ALA A 68 14.90 3.87 1.92
C ALA A 68 16.37 3.65 2.30
N GLY A 69 16.64 3.10 3.50
CA GLY A 69 17.97 2.68 3.93
C GLY A 69 18.36 1.27 3.50
N GLU A 70 17.39 0.41 3.18
CA GLU A 70 17.60 -1.00 2.84
C GLU A 70 17.56 -1.26 1.33
N ILE A 71 16.74 -0.51 0.60
CA ILE A 71 16.56 -0.63 -0.84
C ILE A 71 17.42 0.41 -1.55
N ALA A 72 18.19 -0.04 -2.54
CA ALA A 72 19.06 0.83 -3.32
C ALA A 72 18.99 0.52 -4.83
N ALA A 73 19.32 1.52 -5.65
CA ALA A 73 19.50 1.31 -7.08
C ALA A 73 20.61 0.29 -7.36
N GLY A 74 20.34 -0.62 -8.30
CA GLY A 74 21.21 -1.75 -8.65
C GLY A 74 20.85 -3.07 -7.96
N MET A 75 19.98 -3.06 -6.94
CA MET A 75 19.40 -4.29 -6.40
C MET A 75 18.48 -4.96 -7.42
N SER A 76 18.38 -6.29 -7.37
CA SER A 76 17.34 -7.00 -8.13
C SER A 76 15.95 -6.76 -7.54
N LEU A 77 14.92 -6.89 -8.36
CA LEU A 77 13.53 -6.79 -7.93
C LEU A 77 13.22 -7.86 -6.88
N ASP A 78 13.63 -9.12 -7.10
CA ASP A 78 13.39 -10.22 -6.16
C ASP A 78 14.02 -9.96 -4.77
N GLU A 79 15.23 -9.37 -4.72
CA GLU A 79 15.86 -8.98 -3.46
C GLU A 79 15.05 -7.89 -2.73
N ALA A 80 14.54 -6.90 -3.46
CA ALA A 80 13.71 -5.87 -2.85
C ALA A 80 12.32 -6.39 -2.44
N GLU A 81 11.70 -7.27 -3.23
CA GLU A 81 10.45 -7.95 -2.85
C GLU A 81 10.64 -8.74 -1.56
N THR A 82 11.79 -9.40 -1.39
CA THR A 82 12.12 -10.09 -0.13
C THR A 82 12.15 -9.13 1.06
N VAL A 83 12.78 -7.95 0.92
CA VAL A 83 12.79 -6.92 1.97
C VAL A 83 11.38 -6.43 2.26
N LEU A 84 10.58 -6.13 1.23
CA LEU A 84 9.22 -5.64 1.38
C LEU A 84 8.28 -6.66 2.06
N ASP A 85 8.45 -7.94 1.77
CA ASP A 85 7.71 -9.03 2.40
C ASP A 85 7.94 -9.09 3.92
N GLU A 86 9.13 -8.71 4.42
CA GLU A 86 9.41 -8.63 5.87
C GLU A 86 8.55 -7.58 6.58
N TYR A 87 8.12 -6.56 5.85
CA TYR A 87 7.20 -5.51 6.33
C TYR A 87 5.74 -5.78 5.95
N GLY A 88 5.43 -6.88 5.27
CA GLY A 88 4.07 -7.21 4.81
C GLY A 88 3.58 -6.35 3.64
N ILE A 89 4.50 -5.84 2.81
CA ILE A 89 4.18 -4.99 1.66
C ILE A 89 4.21 -5.82 0.37
N GLU A 90 3.02 -6.05 -0.20
CA GLU A 90 2.88 -6.87 -1.42
C GLU A 90 3.06 -6.06 -2.72
N ASP A 91 2.83 -4.75 -2.71
CA ASP A 91 2.91 -3.90 -3.91
C ASP A 91 4.30 -3.27 -4.06
N ALA A 92 5.23 -4.06 -4.58
CA ALA A 92 6.61 -3.64 -4.79
C ALA A 92 6.70 -2.46 -5.77
N SER A 93 5.89 -2.44 -6.84
CA SER A 93 5.96 -1.39 -7.85
C SER A 93 5.54 -0.03 -7.29
N ALA A 94 4.45 0.02 -6.52
CA ALA A 94 4.03 1.24 -5.87
C ALA A 94 5.04 1.71 -4.82
N THR A 95 5.61 0.77 -4.03
CA THR A 95 6.57 1.08 -2.97
C THR A 95 7.89 1.61 -3.51
N LEU A 96 8.45 0.95 -4.51
CA LEU A 96 9.63 1.44 -5.22
C LEU A 96 9.37 2.82 -5.84
N SER A 97 8.18 3.02 -6.43
CA SER A 97 7.80 4.33 -6.97
C SER A 97 7.76 5.45 -5.90
N ALA A 98 7.24 5.15 -4.71
CA ALA A 98 7.21 6.09 -3.58
C ALA A 98 8.61 6.42 -3.06
N LEU A 99 9.51 5.44 -3.05
CA LEU A 99 10.92 5.60 -2.67
C LEU A 99 11.78 6.28 -3.75
N GLY A 100 11.20 6.65 -4.91
CA GLY A 100 11.93 7.30 -5.99
C GLY A 100 12.69 6.33 -6.89
N TYR A 101 12.22 5.10 -7.01
CA TYR A 101 12.77 4.06 -7.87
C TYR A 101 11.80 3.61 -8.96
N ARG A 102 12.35 2.96 -10.00
CA ARG A 102 11.64 2.24 -11.05
C ARG A 102 12.31 0.91 -11.30
N VAL A 103 11.57 -0.03 -11.88
CA VAL A 103 12.10 -1.33 -12.29
C VAL A 103 12.49 -1.27 -13.77
N GLU A 104 13.74 -1.64 -14.06
CA GLU A 104 14.26 -1.88 -15.40
C GLU A 104 14.29 -3.38 -15.69
N TRP A 105 13.69 -3.82 -16.79
CA TRP A 105 13.58 -5.24 -17.12
C TRP A 105 14.68 -5.68 -18.09
N GLU A 106 15.54 -6.62 -17.66
CA GLU A 106 16.55 -7.24 -18.52
C GLU A 106 16.04 -8.57 -19.09
N GLY A 107 15.13 -8.47 -20.07
CA GLY A 107 14.58 -9.65 -20.75
C GLY A 107 13.73 -10.52 -19.82
N LEU A 108 14.12 -11.80 -19.64
CA LEU A 108 13.43 -12.75 -18.77
C LEU A 108 14.10 -12.90 -17.39
N GLY A 109 15.19 -12.18 -17.13
CA GLY A 109 16.09 -12.38 -15.99
C GLY A 109 15.69 -11.70 -14.68
N GLY A 110 14.45 -11.21 -14.56
CA GLY A 110 14.01 -10.39 -13.44
C GLY A 110 14.29 -8.90 -13.67
N GLY A 111 13.68 -8.06 -12.82
CA GLY A 111 13.85 -6.61 -12.86
C GLY A 111 15.05 -6.15 -12.04
N THR A 112 15.65 -5.02 -12.39
CA THR A 112 16.66 -4.32 -11.59
C THR A 112 16.15 -2.94 -11.20
N ILE A 113 16.39 -2.54 -9.95
CA ILE A 113 15.96 -1.25 -9.43
C ILE A 113 16.86 -0.14 -9.97
N ARG A 114 16.26 0.93 -10.48
CA ARG A 114 16.91 2.16 -10.93
C ARG A 114 16.26 3.36 -10.27
N GLU A 115 17.01 4.44 -10.10
CA GLU A 115 16.43 5.72 -9.70
C GLU A 115 15.37 6.19 -10.73
N ARG A 116 14.32 6.85 -10.22
CA ARG A 116 13.40 7.65 -11.04
C ARG A 116 14.02 9.02 -11.26
N GLU A 117 14.12 9.42 -12.52
CA GLU A 117 14.40 10.81 -12.93
C GLU A 117 13.20 11.74 -12.68
#